data_AF-A0A967UZG3-F1
#
_entry.id   AF-A0A967UZG3-F1
#
_cell.length_a   1.000
_cell.length_b   1.000
_cell.length_c   1.000
_cell.angle_alpha   90.00
_cell.angle_beta   90.00
_cell.angle_gamma   90.00
#
_symmetry.space_group_name_H-M   'P 1'
#
loop_
_entity.id
_entity.type
_entity.pdbx_description
1 polymer ?
#
loop_
_entity_poly.entity_id
_entity_poly.type
_entity_poly.pdbx_seq_one_letter_code
_entity_poly.pdbx_strand_id
1 'polypeptide(L)' 'RRLEEAATMPLPEAHARLQAVHGIGPWTAAIVAGAALGDADAVPVGDYHIPNTVAWALAGEPRAD' A
#
# COMPACT_ATOMS: atom_id res chain seq x y z
N ARG A 1 10.48 14.73 -12.43
CA ARG A 1 9.72 15.81 -11.74
C ARG A 1 8.25 15.49 -11.51
N ARG A 2 7.51 14.85 -12.43
CA ARG A 2 6.07 14.60 -12.22
C ARG A 2 5.74 13.57 -11.12
N LEU A 3 6.66 12.68 -10.78
CA LEU A 3 6.44 11.63 -9.78
C LEU A 3 6.76 12.14 -8.37
N GLU A 4 7.81 12.95 -8.26
CA GLU A 4 8.31 13.55 -7.02
C GLU A 4 7.27 14.48 -6.35
N GLU A 5 6.36 15.06 -7.13
CA GLU A 5 5.22 15.85 -6.64
C GLU A 5 4.33 15.05 -5.67
N ALA A 6 4.24 13.72 -5.84
CA ALA A 6 3.45 12.85 -4.96
C ALA A 6 3.89 12.93 -3.49
N ALA A 7 5.15 13.28 -3.21
CA ALA A 7 5.69 13.41 -1.86
C ALA A 7 5.05 14.55 -1.04
N THR A 8 4.36 15.47 -1.71
CA THR A 8 3.73 16.66 -1.09
C THR A 8 2.24 16.76 -1.34
N MET A 9 1.66 15.79 -2.07
CA MET A 9 0.24 15.75 -2.36
C MET A 9 -0.55 15.12 -1.21
N PRO A 10 -1.86 15.44 -1.06
CA PRO A 10 -2.76 14.65 -0.24
C PRO A 10 -2.69 13.17 -0.63
N LEU A 11 -2.74 12.26 0.36
CA LEU A 11 -2.54 10.82 0.15
C LEU A 11 -3.39 10.22 -1.00
N PRO A 12 -4.69 10.52 -1.14
CA PRO A 12 -5.48 10.00 -2.26
C PRO A 12 -4.94 10.44 -3.64
N GLU A 13 -4.47 11.68 -3.75
CA GLU A 13 -3.89 12.22 -4.98
C GLU A 13 -2.50 11.63 -5.23
N ALA A 14 -1.69 11.44 -4.19
CA ALA A 14 -0.40 10.77 -4.28
C ALA A 14 -0.57 9.32 -4.79
N HIS A 15 -1.55 8.57 -4.26
CA HIS A 15 -1.89 7.24 -4.76
C HIS A 15 -2.24 7.25 -6.25
N ALA A 16 -3.13 8.16 -6.67
CA ALA A 16 -3.52 8.29 -8.08
C ALA A 16 -2.31 8.64 -8.96
N ARG A 17 -1.42 9.53 -8.49
CA ARG A 17 -0.21 9.92 -9.20
C ARG A 17 0.76 8.75 -9.37
N LEU A 18 0.98 7.96 -8.31
CA LEU A 18 1.83 6.77 -8.35
C LEU A 18 1.27 5.73 -9.34
N GLN A 19 -0.03 5.44 -9.26
CA GLN A 19 -0.69 4.42 -10.10
C GLN A 19 -0.85 4.83 -11.58
N ALA A 20 -0.65 6.09 -11.92
CA ALA A 20 -0.59 6.54 -13.31
C ALA A 20 0.67 6.02 -14.04
N VAL A 21 1.68 5.55 -13.32
CA VAL A 21 2.88 4.94 -13.92
C VAL A 21 2.58 3.49 -14.25
N HIS A 22 2.81 3.10 -15.51
CA HIS A 22 2.62 1.71 -15.95
C HIS A 22 3.43 0.73 -15.08
N GLY A 23 2.75 -0.29 -14.56
CA GLY A 23 3.34 -1.29 -13.66
C GLY A 23 3.22 -0.96 -12.17
N ILE A 24 2.78 0.24 -11.79
CA ILE A 24 2.48 0.58 -10.39
C ILE A 24 0.99 0.34 -10.12
N GLY A 25 0.70 -0.75 -9.41
CA GLY A 25 -0.65 -1.08 -8.94
C GLY A 25 -0.92 -0.60 -7.51
N PRO A 26 -2.13 -0.92 -6.97
CA PRO A 26 -2.51 -0.56 -5.61
C PRO A 26 -1.54 -1.05 -4.54
N TRP A 27 -1.02 -2.27 -4.68
CA TRP A 27 -0.04 -2.85 -3.76
C TRP A 27 1.21 -1.96 -3.64
N THR A 28 1.84 -1.65 -4.78
CA THR A 28 3.06 -0.83 -4.81
C THR A 28 2.80 0.58 -4.29
N ALA A 29 1.67 1.18 -4.66
CA ALA A 29 1.31 2.53 -4.19
C ALA A 29 1.14 2.58 -2.68
N ALA A 30 0.49 1.57 -2.07
CA ALA A 30 0.30 1.49 -0.63
C ALA A 30 1.62 1.26 0.13
N ILE A 31 2.54 0.45 -0.40
CA ILE A 31 3.88 0.29 0.18
C ILE A 31 4.62 1.64 0.23
N VAL A 32 4.58 2.42 -0.85
CA VAL A 32 5.19 3.77 -0.87
C VAL A 32 4.47 4.71 0.08
N ALA A 33 3.14 4.67 0.13
CA ALA A 33 2.36 5.52 1.03
C ALA A 33 2.71 5.29 2.50
N GLY A 34 2.75 4.02 2.94
CA GLY A 34 3.12 3.68 4.32
C GLY A 34 4.59 3.93 4.63
N ALA A 35 5.51 3.54 3.75
CA ALA A 35 6.95 3.60 4.04
C ALA A 35 7.57 4.99 3.82
N ALA A 36 7.06 5.78 2.87
CA ALA A 36 7.69 7.03 2.45
C ALA A 36 6.79 8.27 2.61
N LEU A 37 5.46 8.12 2.52
CA LEU A 37 4.52 9.26 2.64
C LEU A 37 3.91 9.38 4.05
N GLY A 38 4.13 8.40 4.91
CA GLY A 38 3.66 8.41 6.30
C GLY A 38 2.17 8.08 6.45
N ASP A 39 1.57 7.39 5.49
CA ASP A 39 0.19 6.91 5.60
C ASP A 39 0.13 5.71 6.57
N ALA A 40 -0.26 6.00 7.82
CA ALA A 40 -0.39 4.99 8.86
C ALA A 40 -1.51 3.97 8.59
N ASP A 41 -2.45 4.30 7.69
CA ASP A 41 -3.61 3.47 7.35
C ASP A 41 -3.43 2.76 5.99
N ALA A 42 -2.26 2.86 5.36
CA ALA A 42 -2.00 2.23 4.08
C ALA A 42 -1.99 0.69 4.19
N VAL A 43 -2.88 0.04 3.44
CA VAL A 43 -2.94 -1.43 3.33
C VAL A 43 -2.53 -1.85 1.92
N PRO A 44 -1.44 -2.62 1.73
CA PRO A 44 -1.03 -3.14 0.43
C PRO A 44 -1.90 -4.34 0.04
N VAL A 45 -3.11 -4.05 -0.43
CA VAL A 45 -4.07 -5.06 -0.89
C VAL A 45 -3.45 -5.91 -2.00
N GLY A 46 -3.67 -7.23 -1.93
CA GLY A 46 -3.07 -8.21 -2.84
C GLY A 46 -1.70 -8.73 -2.36
N ASP A 47 -1.23 -8.30 -1.19
CA ASP A 47 -0.04 -8.90 -0.57
C ASP A 47 -0.26 -10.37 -0.21
N TYR A 48 0.76 -11.20 -0.43
CA TYR A 48 0.69 -12.64 -0.20
C TYR A 48 0.82 -13.03 1.30
N HIS A 49 1.52 -12.23 2.10
CA HIS A 49 1.89 -12.58 3.48
C HIS A 49 1.06 -11.85 4.54
N ILE A 50 0.68 -10.60 4.28
CA ILE A 50 -0.05 -9.79 5.26
C ILE A 50 -1.38 -10.44 5.68
N PRO A 51 -2.21 -10.97 4.77
CA PRO A 51 -3.45 -11.66 5.18
C PRO A 51 -3.19 -12.82 6.15
N ASN A 52 -2.15 -13.62 5.92
CA ASN A 52 -1.77 -14.72 6.81
C ASN A 52 -1.31 -14.22 8.19
N THR A 53 -0.60 -13.09 8.22
CA THR A 53 -0.19 -12.46 9.49
C THR A 53 -1.40 -12.01 10.30
N VAL A 54 -2.39 -11.43 9.64
CA VAL A 54 -3.65 -11.00 10.28
C VAL A 54 -4.46 -12.20 10.77
N ALA A 55 -4.62 -13.24 9.95
CA ALA A 55 -5.33 -14.47 10.31
C ALA A 55 -4.70 -15.16 11.53
N TRP A 56 -3.36 -15.25 11.57
CA TRP A 56 -2.67 -15.78 12.73
C TRP A 56 -2.92 -14.94 13.99
N ALA A 57 -2.79 -13.62 13.89
CA ALA A 57 -2.92 -12.72 15.03
C ALA A 57 -4.34 -12.69 15.62
N LEU A 58 -5.38 -12.80 14.77
CA LEU A 58 -6.76 -12.62 15.18
C LEU A 58 -7.55 -13.93 15.36
N ALA A 59 -7.20 -14.98 14.63
CA ALA A 59 -7.91 -16.26 14.63
C ALA A 59 -7.03 -17.46 15.02
N GLY A 60 -5.70 -17.30 15.08
CA GLY A 60 -4.77 -18.41 15.31
C GLY A 60 -4.61 -19.34 14.10
N GLU A 61 -5.05 -18.89 12.92
CA GLU A 61 -5.02 -19.68 11.70
C GLU A 61 -3.72 -19.47 10.92
N PRO A 62 -3.10 -20.53 10.37
CA PRO A 62 -1.81 -20.40 9.69
C PRO A 62 -1.91 -19.72 8.31
N ARG A 63 -3.11 -19.67 7.69
CA ARG A 63 -3.36 -18.98 6.43
C ARG A 63 -4.76 -18.35 6.41
N ALA A 64 -4.86 -17.19 5.77
CA ALA A 64 -6.13 -16.61 5.37
C ALA A 64 -6.66 -17.33 4.11
N ASP A 65 -7.99 -17.43 3.98
CA ASP A 65 -8.70 -17.97 2.82
C ASP A 65 -8.87 -16.98 1.66
#